data_AF-A0A943AZX3-F1
#
_entry.id   AF-A0A943AZX3-F1
#
_cell.length_a   1.000
_cell.length_b   1.000
_cell.length_c   1.000
_cell.angle_alpha   90.00
_cell.angle_beta   90.00
_cell.angle_gamma   90.00
#
_symmetry.space_group_name_H-M   'P 1'
#
loop_
_entity.id
_entity.type
_entity.pdbx_description
1 polymer ?
#
loop_
_entity_poly.entity_id
_entity_poly.type
_entity_poly.pdbx_seq_one_letter_code
_entity_poly.pdbx_strand_id
1 'polypeptide(L)'
;MERAADIFETFVYKYSAKSLALKRTFDINFDYEKKEIEVKYTGKDEVIERRELPEKLKYTTIYNGIALRKIEFSTKATGNLSKAFSVYICDYDENAKYRIAYYNFQQSRILKINVYKNVRAGKIKYKDLEKYHYDLGENEVKAGWEKQ
;
A
#
# COMPACT_ATOMS: atom_id res chain seq x y z
N MET A 1 -8.89 -11.04 -5.42
CA MET A 1 -8.70 -9.67 -4.88
C MET A 1 -8.19 -9.71 -3.45
N GLU A 2 -8.80 -10.49 -2.56
CA GLU A 2 -8.30 -10.72 -1.18
C GLU A 2 -6.81 -11.12 -1.17
N ARG A 3 -6.43 -12.12 -1.98
CA ARG A 3 -5.02 -12.47 -2.19
C ARG A 3 -4.08 -11.29 -2.51
N ALA A 4 -4.54 -10.28 -3.24
CA ALA A 4 -3.72 -9.11 -3.53
C ALA A 4 -3.58 -8.19 -2.31
N ALA A 5 -4.65 -8.01 -1.53
CA ALA A 5 -4.60 -7.27 -0.27
C ALA A 5 -3.65 -7.94 0.72
N ASP A 6 -3.74 -9.27 0.84
CA ASP A 6 -2.85 -10.07 1.70
C ASP A 6 -1.39 -9.92 1.29
N ILE A 7 -1.08 -9.91 -0.02
CA ILE A 7 0.28 -9.71 -0.51
C ILE A 7 0.83 -8.34 -0.04
N PHE A 8 0.07 -7.26 -0.24
CA PHE A 8 0.51 -5.92 0.14
C PHE A 8 0.71 -5.75 1.65
N GLU A 9 -0.17 -6.35 2.46
CA GLU A 9 -0.07 -6.29 3.91
C GLU A 9 1.09 -7.15 4.43
N THR A 10 1.08 -8.44 4.10
CA THR A 10 2.04 -9.41 4.65
C THR A 10 3.47 -9.15 4.19
N PHE A 11 3.65 -8.72 2.93
CA PHE A 11 4.98 -8.42 2.41
C PHE A 11 5.61 -7.23 3.15
N VAL A 12 4.84 -6.17 3.40
CA VAL A 12 5.36 -5.01 4.13
C VAL A 12 5.57 -5.32 5.62
N TYR A 13 4.66 -6.06 6.27
CA TYR A 13 4.88 -6.51 7.65
C TYR A 13 6.12 -7.38 7.80
N LYS A 14 6.38 -8.29 6.85
CA LYS A 14 7.59 -9.13 6.84
C LYS A 14 8.86 -8.28 6.88
N TYR A 15 8.95 -7.26 6.01
CA TYR A 15 10.16 -6.42 5.96
C TYR A 15 10.23 -5.39 7.09
N SER A 16 9.09 -4.91 7.57
CA SER A 16 9.00 -4.12 8.80
C SER A 16 9.54 -4.90 10.02
N ALA A 17 9.11 -6.15 10.21
CA ALA A 17 9.59 -7.03 11.27
C ALA A 17 11.07 -7.37 11.14
N LYS A 18 11.54 -7.74 9.92
CA LYS A 18 12.98 -7.96 9.65
C LYS A 18 13.81 -6.72 9.96
N SER A 19 13.31 -5.54 9.60
CA SER A 19 13.99 -4.26 9.84
C SER A 19 14.16 -3.98 11.33
N LEU A 20 13.11 -4.22 12.12
CA LEU A 20 13.13 -4.06 13.57
C LEU A 20 14.09 -5.05 14.24
N ALA A 21 14.08 -6.31 13.82
CA ALA A 21 14.88 -7.39 14.40
C ALA A 21 16.38 -7.23 14.08
N LEU A 22 16.71 -6.91 12.82
CA LEU A 22 18.09 -6.84 12.35
C LEU A 22 18.72 -5.45 12.47
N LYS A 23 17.94 -4.42 12.82
CA LYS A 23 18.35 -3.01 12.76
C LYS A 23 18.89 -2.59 11.39
N ARG A 24 18.31 -3.15 10.32
CA ARG A 24 18.69 -2.90 8.93
C ARG A 24 17.50 -2.38 8.14
N THR A 25 17.73 -1.44 7.25
CA THR A 25 16.68 -0.88 6.40
C THR A 25 16.61 -1.60 5.06
N PHE A 26 15.41 -1.63 4.49
CA PHE A 26 15.11 -2.24 3.21
C PHE A 26 14.36 -1.23 2.34
N ASP A 27 14.73 -1.14 1.08
CA ASP A 27 14.01 -0.35 0.07
C ASP A 27 13.00 -1.27 -0.60
N ILE A 28 11.74 -0.83 -0.64
CA ILE A 28 10.60 -1.56 -1.18
C ILE A 28 10.04 -0.74 -2.34
N ASN A 29 9.89 -1.39 -3.49
CA ASN A 29 9.31 -0.81 -4.69
C ASN A 29 8.04 -1.57 -5.07
N PHE A 30 6.94 -0.84 -5.21
CA PHE A 30 5.71 -1.35 -5.81
C PHE A 30 5.65 -0.87 -7.25
N ASP A 31 5.68 -1.78 -8.22
CA ASP A 31 5.61 -1.49 -9.65
C ASP A 31 4.34 -2.12 -10.24
N TYR A 32 3.30 -1.31 -10.43
CA TYR A 32 1.99 -1.80 -10.86
C TYR A 32 1.88 -2.03 -12.36
N GLU A 33 2.81 -1.49 -13.13
CA GLU A 33 2.91 -1.72 -14.57
C GLU A 33 3.53 -3.09 -14.81
N LYS A 34 4.58 -3.43 -14.05
CA LYS A 34 5.19 -4.77 -14.04
C LYS A 34 4.46 -5.81 -13.17
N LYS A 35 3.47 -5.38 -12.38
CA LYS A 35 2.71 -6.25 -11.46
C LYS A 35 3.62 -6.95 -10.45
N GLU A 36 4.56 -6.21 -9.86
CA GLU A 36 5.50 -6.78 -8.91
C GLU A 36 5.76 -5.85 -7.72
N ILE A 37 6.13 -6.49 -6.62
CA ILE A 37 6.75 -5.86 -5.46
C ILE A 37 8.18 -6.37 -5.38
N GLU A 38 9.12 -5.45 -5.24
CA GLU A 38 10.54 -5.75 -5.11
C GLU A 38 11.08 -5.20 -3.78
N VAL A 39 12.08 -5.88 -3.23
CA VAL A 39 12.80 -5.40 -2.05
C VAL A 39 14.30 -5.58 -2.18
N LYS A 40 15.03 -4.57 -1.71
CA LYS A 40 16.49 -4.50 -1.71
C LYS A 40 16.99 -4.09 -0.33
N TYR A 41 18.28 -4.29 -0.08
CA TYR A 41 18.93 -3.61 1.03
C TYR A 41 19.04 -2.13 0.68
N THR A 42 18.81 -1.24 1.65
CA THR A 42 18.87 0.19 1.37
C THR A 42 20.22 0.61 0.80
N GLY A 43 20.21 1.31 -0.34
CA GLY A 43 21.41 1.75 -1.04
C GLY A 43 22.18 0.64 -1.78
N LYS A 44 21.57 -0.53 -2.00
CA LYS A 44 22.12 -1.60 -2.85
C LYS A 44 21.20 -1.91 -4.02
N ASP A 45 21.78 -2.25 -5.16
CA ASP A 45 21.01 -2.59 -6.37
C ASP A 45 20.50 -4.04 -6.39
N GLU A 46 21.06 -4.90 -5.54
CA GLU A 46 20.72 -6.31 -5.46
C GLU A 46 19.30 -6.55 -4.92
N VAL A 47 18.51 -7.28 -5.71
CA VAL A 47 17.16 -7.71 -5.34
C VAL A 47 17.23 -8.89 -4.40
N ILE A 48 16.69 -8.73 -3.19
CA ILE A 48 16.63 -9.80 -2.18
C ILE A 48 15.41 -10.68 -2.42
N GLU A 49 14.28 -10.07 -2.77
CA GLU A 49 13.03 -10.78 -2.98
C GLU A 49 12.14 -10.02 -3.96
N ARG A 50 11.39 -10.78 -4.75
CA ARG A 50 10.35 -10.29 -5.64
C ARG A 50 9.07 -11.05 -5.38
N ARG A 51 7.94 -10.34 -5.47
CA ARG A 51 6.60 -10.91 -5.34
C ARG A 51 5.70 -10.41 -6.45
N GLU A 52 5.14 -11.34 -7.22
CA GLU A 52 4.16 -11.03 -8.26
C GLU A 52 2.80 -10.66 -7.66
N LEU A 53 2.17 -9.67 -8.28
CA LEU A 53 0.80 -9.24 -8.05
C LEU A 53 -0.12 -9.88 -9.09
N PRO A 54 -1.40 -10.16 -8.76
CA PRO A 54 -2.36 -10.63 -9.74
C PRO A 54 -2.46 -9.73 -10.98
N GLU A 55 -2.17 -10.30 -12.15
CA GLU A 55 -1.97 -9.54 -13.39
C GLU A 55 -3.19 -8.73 -13.84
N LYS A 56 -4.38 -9.32 -13.73
CA LYS A 56 -5.61 -8.75 -14.28
C LYS A 56 -6.21 -7.61 -13.44
N LEU A 57 -5.68 -7.34 -12.25
CA LEU A 57 -6.18 -6.28 -11.36
C LEU A 57 -5.46 -4.95 -11.62
N LYS A 58 -6.16 -3.83 -11.42
CA LYS A 58 -5.54 -2.49 -11.43
C LYS A 58 -5.18 -2.05 -10.02
N TYR A 59 -4.05 -1.36 -9.93
CA TYR A 59 -3.49 -0.87 -8.68
C TYR A 59 -3.07 0.59 -8.84
N THR A 60 -3.22 1.37 -7.78
CA THR A 60 -2.62 2.70 -7.67
C THR A 60 -2.26 2.97 -6.23
N THR A 61 -1.18 3.70 -6.02
CA THR A 61 -0.88 4.32 -4.75
C THR A 61 -1.34 5.76 -4.80
N ILE A 62 -2.05 6.21 -3.77
CA ILE A 62 -2.28 7.63 -3.54
C ILE A 62 -1.27 8.12 -2.51
N TYR A 63 -0.47 9.11 -2.89
CA TYR A 63 0.55 9.72 -2.07
C TYR A 63 0.78 11.17 -2.51
N ASN A 64 0.87 12.11 -1.55
CA ASN A 64 1.12 13.54 -1.83
C ASN A 64 0.25 14.17 -2.93
N GLY A 65 -1.06 13.91 -2.90
CA GLY A 65 -2.00 14.53 -3.83
C GLY A 65 -2.16 13.82 -5.18
N ILE A 66 -1.37 12.78 -5.45
CA ILE A 66 -1.30 12.18 -6.79
C ILE A 66 -1.52 10.66 -6.79
N ALA A 67 -2.07 10.15 -7.90
CA ALA A 67 -2.12 8.73 -8.20
C ALA A 67 -0.84 8.23 -8.88
N LEU A 68 -0.16 7.28 -8.23
CA LEU A 68 1.12 6.72 -8.66
C LEU A 68 0.96 5.28 -9.14
N ARG A 69 1.52 5.00 -10.33
CA ARG A 69 1.67 3.64 -10.86
C ARG A 69 2.87 2.88 -10.27
N LYS A 70 3.77 3.62 -9.63
CA LYS A 70 4.96 3.10 -8.98
C LYS A 70 5.25 3.91 -7.73
N ILE A 71 5.60 3.25 -6.64
CA ILE A 71 6.07 3.92 -5.43
C ILE A 71 7.25 3.18 -4.82
N GLU A 72 8.26 3.96 -4.44
CA GLU A 72 9.40 3.50 -3.68
C GLU A 72 9.36 4.11 -2.26
N PHE A 73 9.62 3.27 -1.27
CA PHE A 73 9.70 3.65 0.14
C PHE A 73 10.64 2.68 0.87
N SER A 74 11.02 3.02 2.11
CA SER A 74 11.97 2.20 2.87
C SER A 74 11.43 1.90 4.25
N THR A 75 11.84 0.76 4.81
CA THR A 75 11.69 0.53 6.24
C THR A 75 12.70 1.37 7.03
N LYS A 76 12.39 1.66 8.28
CA LYS A 76 13.29 2.25 9.27
C LYS A 76 13.79 1.16 10.21
N ALA A 77 14.94 1.34 10.85
CA ALA A 77 15.45 0.40 11.87
C ALA A 77 14.49 0.20 13.07
N THR A 78 13.48 1.06 13.21
CA THR A 78 12.38 0.94 14.16
C THR A 78 11.26 0.02 13.70
N GLY A 79 11.29 -0.51 12.47
CA GLY A 79 10.20 -1.24 11.84
C GLY A 79 9.15 -0.34 11.17
N ASN A 80 9.19 0.99 11.37
CA ASN A 80 8.25 1.89 10.70
C ASN A 80 8.64 2.13 9.21
N LEU A 81 7.81 2.83 8.45
CA LEU A 81 8.08 3.18 7.05
C LEU A 81 8.56 4.63 6.91
N SER A 82 9.27 4.92 5.82
CA SER A 82 9.68 6.28 5.46
C SER A 82 8.50 7.15 5.02
N LYS A 83 7.41 6.56 4.52
CA LYS A 83 6.25 7.25 3.96
C LYS A 83 4.94 6.65 4.49
N ALA A 84 3.92 7.49 4.63
CA ALA A 84 2.53 7.06 4.81
C ALA A 84 1.78 7.27 3.50
N PHE A 85 0.98 6.29 3.08
CA PHE A 85 0.28 6.29 1.79
C PHE A 85 -0.86 5.27 1.79
N SER A 86 -1.67 5.26 0.73
CA SER A 86 -2.71 4.25 0.54
C SER A 86 -2.61 3.57 -0.81
N VAL A 87 -2.73 2.25 -0.84
CA VAL A 87 -2.85 1.46 -2.07
C VAL A 87 -4.31 1.13 -2.30
N TYR A 88 -4.79 1.33 -3.52
CA TYR A 88 -6.10 0.85 -3.96
C TYR A 88 -5.96 -0.33 -4.90
N ILE A 89 -6.83 -1.32 -4.72
CA ILE A 89 -6.97 -2.49 -5.59
C ILE A 89 -8.35 -2.44 -6.23
N CYS A 90 -8.37 -2.43 -7.55
CA CYS A 90 -9.60 -2.38 -8.34
C CYS A 90 -9.94 -3.73 -8.95
N ASP A 91 -11.24 -4.00 -9.12
CA ASP A 91 -11.75 -5.14 -9.85
C ASP A 91 -11.57 -4.97 -11.38
N TYR A 92 -12.07 -5.94 -12.14
CA TYR A 92 -12.02 -5.95 -13.60
C TYR A 92 -12.86 -4.86 -14.27
N ASP A 93 -13.85 -4.34 -13.55
CA ASP A 93 -14.67 -3.20 -13.95
C ASP A 93 -14.05 -1.87 -13.50
N GLU A 94 -12.80 -1.90 -13.01
CA GLU A 94 -12.03 -0.77 -12.51
C GLU A 94 -12.66 -0.07 -11.30
N ASN A 95 -13.51 -0.75 -10.54
CA ASN A 95 -14.04 -0.24 -9.29
C ASN A 95 -13.10 -0.58 -8.13
N ALA A 96 -12.85 0.39 -7.26
CA ALA A 96 -12.06 0.21 -6.06
C ALA A 96 -12.76 -0.77 -5.09
N LYS A 97 -12.07 -1.88 -4.77
CA LYS A 97 -12.57 -2.93 -3.86
C LYS A 97 -11.80 -2.99 -2.56
N TYR A 98 -10.49 -2.76 -2.60
CA TYR A 98 -9.67 -2.70 -1.39
C TYR A 98 -8.89 -1.40 -1.33
N ARG A 99 -8.70 -0.89 -0.12
CA ARG A 99 -7.80 0.19 0.23
C ARG A 99 -6.91 -0.29 1.37
N ILE A 100 -5.60 -0.30 1.17
CA ILE A 100 -4.63 -0.61 2.21
C ILE A 100 -3.96 0.70 2.62
N ALA A 101 -4.14 1.10 3.87
CA ALA A 101 -3.57 2.33 4.41
C ALA A 101 -2.35 2.01 5.27
N TYR A 102 -1.20 2.59 4.89
CA TYR A 102 0.06 2.48 5.60
C TYR A 102 0.28 3.76 6.40
N TYR A 103 0.26 3.65 7.73
CA TYR A 103 0.48 4.77 8.63
C TYR A 103 1.89 4.73 9.20
N ASN A 104 2.59 5.86 9.14
CA ASN A 104 3.76 6.09 9.97
C ASN A 104 3.35 6.89 11.21
N PHE A 105 3.89 6.53 12.37
CA PHE A 105 3.67 7.26 13.61
C PHE A 105 5.03 7.77 14.07
N GLN A 106 5.11 9.06 14.39
CA GLN A 106 6.36 9.65 14.84
C GLN A 106 6.76 9.15 16.25
N GLN A 107 5.81 8.74 17.08
CA GLN A 107 6.04 8.33 18.47
C GLN A 107 5.92 6.83 18.74
N SER A 108 5.14 6.07 17.95
CA SER A 108 4.99 4.63 18.15
C SER A 108 5.95 3.82 17.27
N ARG A 109 6.59 2.82 17.86
CA ARG A 109 7.52 1.91 17.16
C ARG A 109 6.80 0.96 16.19
N ILE A 110 5.47 0.90 16.23
CA ILE A 110 4.70 -0.15 15.56
C ILE A 110 4.10 0.43 14.27
N LEU A 111 4.53 -0.14 13.14
CA LEU A 111 3.88 0.06 11.85
C LEU A 111 2.40 -0.34 11.95
N LYS A 112 1.50 0.52 11.50
CA LYS A 112 0.08 0.19 11.37
C LYS A 112 -0.28 0.12 9.90
N ILE A 113 -0.71 -1.06 9.47
CA ILE A 113 -1.34 -1.28 8.18
C ILE A 113 -2.81 -1.59 8.47
N ASN A 114 -3.72 -0.86 7.82
CA ASN A 114 -5.15 -1.18 7.87
C ASN A 114 -5.60 -1.58 6.46
N VAL A 115 -6.23 -2.74 6.34
CA VAL A 115 -6.91 -3.17 5.12
C VAL A 115 -8.39 -2.84 5.23
N TYR A 116 -8.92 -2.17 4.22
CA TYR A 116 -10.34 -1.83 4.11
C TYR A 116 -10.94 -2.45 2.87
N LYS A 117 -12.13 -3.03 3.00
CA LYS A 117 -12.95 -3.56 1.90
C LYS A 117 -14.09 -2.58 1.60
N ASN A 118 -14.31 -2.26 0.33
CA ASN A 118 -15.47 -1.48 -0.09
C ASN A 118 -16.70 -2.39 -0.04
N VAL A 119 -17.60 -2.10 0.90
CA VAL A 119 -18.86 -2.83 1.08
C VAL A 119 -20.03 -2.01 0.52
N ARG A 120 -19.99 -0.69 0.66
CA ARG A 120 -21.11 0.21 0.33
C ARG A 120 -20.69 1.63 -0.05
N ALA A 121 -19.41 1.88 -0.33
CA ALA A 121 -18.90 3.18 -0.79
C ALA A 121 -19.20 3.45 -2.28
N GLY A 122 -20.04 2.63 -2.91
CA GLY A 122 -20.39 2.75 -4.32
C GLY A 122 -19.29 2.29 -5.29
N LYS A 123 -19.49 2.64 -6.58
CA LYS A 123 -18.61 2.28 -7.70
C LYS A 123 -17.58 3.38 -7.95
N ILE A 124 -16.57 3.46 -7.08
CA ILE A 124 -15.46 4.41 -7.23
C ILE A 124 -14.52 3.91 -8.33
N LYS A 125 -14.42 4.62 -9.45
CA LYS A 125 -13.59 4.20 -10.59
C LYS A 125 -12.12 4.52 -10.38
N TYR A 126 -11.25 3.71 -10.96
CA TYR A 126 -9.79 3.86 -10.93
C TYR A 126 -9.32 5.28 -11.29
N LYS A 127 -9.87 5.85 -12.36
CA LYS A 127 -9.53 7.21 -12.83
C LYS A 127 -9.89 8.32 -11.85
N ASP A 128 -10.86 8.08 -10.96
CA ASP A 128 -11.38 9.08 -10.03
C ASP A 128 -10.75 8.94 -8.64
N LEU A 129 -9.86 7.95 -8.44
CA LEU A 129 -9.30 7.61 -7.13
C LEU A 129 -8.48 8.72 -6.49
N GLU A 130 -7.76 9.53 -7.28
CA GLU A 130 -7.01 10.67 -6.75
C GLU A 130 -7.96 11.69 -6.11
N LYS A 131 -8.94 12.15 -6.88
CA LYS A 131 -9.97 13.08 -6.42
C LYS A 131 -10.74 12.51 -5.23
N TYR A 132 -11.26 11.29 -5.37
CA TYR A 132 -11.94 10.58 -4.28
C TYR A 132 -11.06 10.41 -3.03
N HIS A 133 -9.73 10.33 -3.20
CA HIS A 133 -8.89 10.11 -2.05
C HIS A 133 -8.87 11.31 -1.10
N TYR A 134 -8.86 12.51 -1.68
CA TYR A 134 -8.69 13.80 -1.01
C TYR A 134 -9.99 14.61 -0.90
N ASP A 135 -11.11 14.08 -1.38
CA ASP A 135 -12.41 14.68 -1.15
C ASP A 135 -12.77 14.53 0.34
N LEU A 136 -12.45 15.57 1.12
CA LEU A 136 -12.64 15.64 2.57
C LEU A 136 -14.12 15.83 2.96
N GLY A 137 -15.03 15.97 1.99
CA GLY A 137 -16.48 16.10 2.21
C GLY A 137 -17.17 14.81 2.68
N GLU A 138 -16.54 13.65 2.54
CA GLU A 138 -17.08 12.34 2.95
C GLU A 138 -16.37 11.74 4.18
N ASN A 139 -16.24 12.52 5.26
CA ASN A 139 -15.90 12.12 6.63
C ASN A 139 -14.58 11.32 6.84
N GLU A 140 -13.98 11.50 8.02
CA GLU A 140 -12.72 10.90 8.46
C GLU A 140 -12.66 9.35 8.37
N VAL A 141 -13.79 8.71 8.07
CA VAL A 141 -13.97 7.28 7.82
C VAL A 141 -14.74 7.11 6.50
N LYS A 142 -14.08 7.28 5.35
CA LYS A 142 -14.65 7.07 3.99
C LYS A 142 -15.84 6.11 4.02
N ALA A 143 -17.05 6.67 3.99
CA ALA A 143 -18.25 5.92 4.37
C ALA A 143 -18.41 4.69 3.47
N GLY A 144 -18.70 3.53 4.07
CA GLY A 144 -18.88 2.27 3.35
C GLY A 144 -17.62 1.45 3.07
N TRP A 145 -16.46 1.90 3.56
CA TRP A 145 -15.25 1.07 3.67
C TRP A 145 -15.19 0.42 5.05
N GLU A 146 -15.17 -0.91 5.09
CA GLU A 146 -15.12 -1.67 6.34
C GLU A 146 -13.71 -2.22 6.56
N LYS A 147 -13.15 -1.99 7.75
CA LYS A 147 -11.86 -2.55 8.13
C LYS A 147 -12.01 -4.07 8.23
N GLN A 148 -11.13 -4.80 7.54
CA GLN A 148 -11.02 -6.25 7.65
C GLN A 148 -10.22 -6.63 8.90
#